data_AF-A0A3D1XTM8-F1
#
_entry.id   AF-A0A3D1XTM8-F1
#
_cell.length_a   1.000
_cell.length_b   1.000
_cell.length_c   1.000
_cell.angle_alpha   90.00
_cell.angle_beta   90.00
_cell.angle_gamma   90.00
#
_symmetry.space_group_name_H-M   'P 1'
#
loop_
_entity.id
_entity.type
_entity.pdbx_description
1 polymer ?
#
loop_
_entity_poly.entity_id
_entity_poly.type
_entity_poly.pdbx_seq_one_letter_code
_entity_poly.pdbx_strand_id
1 'polypeptide(L)'
;MNALLKHLSSKFKKTKYLTKLEQIPQLSESEREDMQKVNDKFVFRTNDYYQSLIDWDDPKDPIKRIIMPDVEELNEWGQLDASNEEKYTKVHGLEHKYTSTALLLVNEVCAAYCRFCFRK
;
A
#
# COMPACT_ATOMS: atom_id res chain seq x y z
N MET A 1 -14.02 27.24 29.48
CA MET A 1 -14.34 27.18 28.04
C MET A 1 -13.30 28.05 27.32
N ASN A 2 -12.29 27.61 26.58
CA ASN A 2 -12.22 26.56 25.56
C ASN A 2 -10.79 26.00 25.46
N ALA A 3 -10.45 24.98 26.26
CA ALA A 3 -9.24 24.17 26.02
C ALA A 3 -9.41 23.23 24.79
N LEU A 4 -10.65 23.00 24.36
CA LEU A 4 -11.02 22.12 23.24
C LEU A 4 -10.77 22.71 21.84
N LEU A 5 -10.44 24.00 21.71
CA LEU A 5 -10.22 24.63 20.41
C LEU A 5 -8.73 24.73 20.00
N LYS A 6 -7.77 24.42 20.88
CA LYS A 6 -6.33 24.51 20.55
C LYS A 6 -5.86 23.44 19.57
N HIS A 7 -6.56 22.31 19.45
CA HIS A 7 -6.24 21.27 18.46
C HIS A 7 -6.81 21.52 17.06
N LEU A 8 -7.73 22.48 16.92
CA LEU A 8 -8.33 22.82 15.62
C LEU A 8 -7.48 23.79 14.77
N SER A 9 -6.31 24.22 15.28
CA SER A 9 -5.38 25.10 14.58
C SER A 9 -4.19 24.36 13.93
N SER A 10 -4.25 23.04 13.79
CA SER A 10 -3.31 22.33 12.93
C SER A 10 -3.70 22.60 11.47
N LYS A 11 -3.02 23.55 10.83
CA LYS A 11 -2.99 23.71 9.36
C LYS A 11 -2.98 22.31 8.75
N PHE A 12 -4.00 21.96 7.95
CA PHE A 12 -4.03 20.70 7.21
C PHE A 12 -2.73 20.55 6.41
N LYS A 13 -1.80 19.74 6.91
CA LYS A 13 -0.55 19.44 6.21
C LYS A 13 -0.93 18.55 5.03
N LYS A 14 -0.66 19.02 3.82
CA LYS A 14 -0.89 18.24 2.60
C LYS A 14 -0.04 16.96 2.66
N THR A 15 -0.69 15.80 2.62
CA THR A 15 -0.03 14.50 2.56
C THR A 15 0.83 14.42 1.30
N LYS A 16 2.09 14.03 1.46
CA LYS A 16 3.01 13.82 0.35
C LYS A 16 3.07 12.33 0.04
N TYR A 17 2.63 11.94 -1.14
CA TYR A 17 2.76 10.57 -1.62
C TYR A 17 4.14 10.32 -2.21
N LEU A 18 4.68 9.13 -1.95
CA LEU A 18 5.91 8.63 -2.53
C LEU A 18 5.54 7.39 -3.35
N THR A 19 5.87 7.41 -4.63
CA THR A 19 5.52 6.37 -5.61
C THR A 19 6.74 5.81 -6.32
N LYS A 20 7.93 6.30 -5.97
CA LYS A 20 9.20 5.79 -6.48
C LYS A 20 10.17 5.58 -5.32
N LEU A 21 11.00 4.54 -5.45
CA LEU A 21 11.94 4.15 -4.39
C LEU A 21 13.05 5.19 -4.19
N GLU A 22 13.40 5.96 -5.23
CA GLU A 22 14.38 7.06 -5.12
C GLU A 22 13.94 8.17 -4.17
N GLN A 23 12.64 8.27 -3.87
CA GLN A 23 12.12 9.26 -2.95
C GLN A 23 12.34 8.88 -1.47
N ILE A 24 12.84 7.66 -1.20
CA ILE A 24 13.09 7.12 0.13
C ILE A 24 14.59 7.28 0.46
N PRO A 25 14.98 8.28 1.26
CA PRO A 25 16.38 8.59 1.50
C PRO A 25 17.11 7.54 2.37
N GLN A 26 16.38 6.70 3.11
CA GLN A 26 16.94 5.68 3.98
C GLN A 26 17.41 4.43 3.23
N LEU A 27 17.02 4.25 1.97
CA LEU A 27 17.44 3.09 1.18
C LEU A 27 18.86 3.28 0.66
N SER A 28 19.71 2.29 0.91
CA SER A 28 20.97 2.14 0.19
C SER A 28 20.74 1.83 -1.31
N GLU A 29 21.78 1.99 -2.14
CA GLU A 29 21.67 1.65 -3.56
C GLU A 29 21.33 0.18 -3.77
N SER A 30 21.98 -0.73 -3.02
CA SER A 30 21.71 -2.16 -3.09
C SER A 30 20.27 -2.51 -2.70
N GLU A 31 19.74 -1.94 -1.61
CA GLU A 31 18.34 -2.17 -1.22
C GLU A 31 17.38 -1.66 -2.29
N ARG A 32 17.68 -0.49 -2.88
CA ARG A 32 16.86 0.08 -3.94
C ARG A 32 16.85 -0.80 -5.18
N GLU A 33 18.00 -1.31 -5.61
CA GLU A 33 18.10 -2.23 -6.75
C GLU A 33 17.30 -3.52 -6.52
N ASP A 34 17.37 -4.10 -5.33
CA ASP A 34 16.60 -5.29 -4.98
C ASP A 34 15.10 -5.03 -4.95
N MET A 35 14.67 -3.94 -4.31
CA MET A 35 13.27 -3.53 -4.28
C MET A 35 12.75 -3.14 -5.67
N GLN A 36 13.61 -2.63 -6.56
CA GLN A 36 13.20 -2.24 -7.91
C GLN A 36 12.76 -3.46 -8.74
N LYS A 37 13.41 -4.62 -8.58
CA LYS A 37 13.00 -5.88 -9.24
C LYS A 37 11.54 -6.23 -8.91
N VAL A 38 11.10 -5.93 -7.69
CA VAL A 38 9.73 -6.15 -7.22
C VAL A 38 8.81 -5.06 -7.77
N ASN A 39 9.26 -3.80 -7.71
CA ASN A 39 8.52 -2.65 -8.19
C ASN A 39 8.22 -2.69 -9.71
N ASP A 40 9.07 -3.37 -10.49
CA ASP A 40 8.84 -3.63 -11.92
C ASP A 40 7.63 -4.56 -12.18
N LYS A 41 7.28 -5.41 -11.21
CA LYS A 41 6.12 -6.32 -11.27
C LYS A 41 4.90 -5.77 -10.53
N PHE A 42 5.13 -5.05 -9.43
CA PHE A 42 4.12 -4.67 -8.47
C PHE A 42 4.25 -3.20 -8.09
N VAL A 43 3.16 -2.44 -8.23
CA VAL A 43 3.21 -1.00 -8.00
C VAL A 43 3.53 -0.66 -6.54
N PHE A 44 4.55 0.19 -6.34
CA PHE A 44 4.84 0.78 -5.04
C PHE A 44 4.10 2.11 -4.82
N ARG A 45 3.51 2.27 -3.62
CA ARG A 45 2.93 3.54 -3.17
C ARG A 45 2.95 3.63 -1.65
N THR A 46 3.35 4.77 -1.13
CA THR A 46 3.29 5.12 0.29
C THR A 46 3.09 6.63 0.46
N ASN A 47 3.12 7.14 1.69
CA ASN A 47 3.04 8.56 2.00
C ASN A 47 3.95 8.94 3.17
N ASP A 48 4.14 10.24 3.35
CA ASP A 48 5.02 10.80 4.39
C ASP A 48 4.61 10.40 5.81
N TYR A 49 3.33 10.14 6.05
CA TYR A 49 2.87 9.63 7.34
C TYR A 49 3.33 8.19 7.57
N TYR A 50 3.08 7.25 6.64
CA TYR A 50 3.57 5.88 6.77
C TYR A 50 5.10 5.80 6.90
N GLN A 51 5.82 6.60 6.11
CA GLN A 51 7.27 6.67 6.19
C GLN A 51 7.77 7.19 7.56
N SER A 52 6.99 8.07 8.21
CA SER A 52 7.32 8.58 9.55
C SER A 52 7.06 7.59 10.68
N LEU A 53 6.31 6.51 10.42
CA LEU A 53 6.04 5.45 11.40
C LEU A 53 7.09 4.33 11.37
N ILE A 54 7.90 4.25 10.31
CA ILE A 54 8.94 3.22 10.17
C ILE A 54 10.10 3.57 11.08
N ASP A 55 10.46 2.64 11.96
CA ASP A 55 11.78 2.61 12.56
C ASP A 55 12.79 2.03 11.56
N TRP A 56 13.66 2.88 11.03
CA TRP A 56 14.65 2.48 10.02
C TRP A 56 15.87 1.77 10.62
N ASP A 57 16.06 1.86 11.93
CA ASP A 57 17.13 1.16 12.64
C ASP A 57 16.70 -0.28 13.01
N ASP A 58 15.40 -0.60 12.97
CA ASP A 58 14.88 -1.96 13.14
C ASP A 58 14.70 -2.68 11.78
N PRO A 59 15.54 -3.68 11.44
CA PRO A 59 15.38 -4.45 10.21
C PRO A 59 14.08 -5.27 10.18
N LYS A 60 13.40 -5.46 11.32
CA LYS A 60 12.13 -6.18 11.44
C LYS A 60 10.93 -5.28 11.66
N ASP A 61 11.08 -3.96 11.46
CA ASP A 61 10.00 -2.99 11.66
C ASP A 61 8.71 -3.44 10.96
N PRO A 62 7.59 -3.54 11.70
CA PRO A 62 6.37 -4.12 11.17
C PRO A 62 5.74 -3.25 10.08
N ILE A 63 5.91 -1.94 10.12
CA ILE A 63 5.34 -1.03 9.11
C ILE A 63 6.15 -1.11 7.81
N LYS A 64 7.48 -1.16 7.89
CA LYS A 64 8.39 -1.40 6.75
C LYS A 64 7.99 -2.70 6.05
N ARG A 65 7.78 -3.77 6.82
CA ARG A 65 7.34 -5.08 6.30
C ARG A 65 5.92 -5.11 5.74
N ILE A 66 5.09 -4.10 5.97
CA ILE A 66 3.75 -4.00 5.36
C ILE A 66 3.81 -3.27 4.01
N ILE A 67 4.65 -2.24 3.88
CA ILE A 67 4.58 -1.28 2.75
C ILE A 67 5.79 -1.28 1.80
N MET A 68 6.98 -1.69 2.26
CA MET A 68 8.20 -1.61 1.46
C MET A 68 8.39 -2.91 0.68
N PRO A 69 8.60 -2.86 -0.65
CA PRO A 69 8.75 -4.05 -1.48
C PRO A 69 9.86 -4.97 -0.99
N ASP A 70 9.74 -6.25 -1.30
CA ASP A 70 10.68 -7.27 -0.86
C ASP A 70 10.79 -8.38 -1.89
N VAL A 71 12.01 -8.85 -2.11
CA VAL A 71 12.33 -9.85 -3.13
C VAL A 71 11.57 -11.15 -2.92
N GLU A 72 11.16 -11.48 -1.69
CA GLU A 72 10.34 -12.65 -1.42
C GLU A 72 8.97 -12.62 -2.11
N GLU A 73 8.47 -11.43 -2.49
CA GLU A 73 7.21 -11.29 -3.22
C GLU A 73 7.31 -11.79 -4.67
N LEU A 74 8.52 -11.98 -5.19
CA LEU A 74 8.75 -12.56 -6.51
C LEU A 74 8.70 -14.09 -6.50
N ASN A 75 8.73 -14.71 -5.32
CA ASN A 75 8.53 -16.15 -5.19
C ASN A 75 7.08 -16.47 -5.56
N GLU A 76 6.86 -17.04 -6.73
CA GLU A 76 5.52 -17.33 -7.22
C GLU A 76 4.93 -18.54 -6.51
N TRP A 77 3.80 -18.33 -5.84
CA TRP A 77 2.96 -19.38 -5.28
C TRP A 77 1.50 -18.90 -5.24
N GLY A 78 0.54 -19.82 -5.37
CA GLY A 78 -0.89 -19.48 -5.40
C GLY A 78 -1.35 -18.86 -6.72
N GLN A 79 -2.35 -17.97 -6.64
CA GLN A 79 -2.91 -17.24 -7.78
C GLN A 79 -3.10 -15.76 -7.40
N LEU A 80 -2.86 -14.85 -8.34
CA LEU A 80 -3.04 -13.41 -8.11
C LEU A 80 -4.50 -13.05 -7.82
N ASP A 81 -5.45 -13.66 -8.55
CA ASP A 81 -6.87 -13.57 -8.22
C ASP A 81 -7.27 -14.63 -7.17
N ALA A 82 -6.75 -14.48 -5.95
CA ALA A 82 -6.97 -15.45 -4.88
C ALA A 82 -8.46 -15.62 -4.50
N SER A 83 -9.29 -14.60 -4.72
CA SER A 83 -10.73 -14.60 -4.43
C SER A 83 -11.62 -15.02 -5.59
N ASN A 84 -11.03 -15.19 -6.79
CA ASN A 84 -11.71 -15.47 -8.05
C ASN A 84 -12.76 -14.38 -8.38
N GLU A 85 -12.36 -13.12 -8.20
CA GLU A 85 -13.21 -11.93 -8.39
C GLU A 85 -13.69 -11.80 -9.84
N GLU A 86 -12.85 -12.19 -10.80
CA GLU A 86 -13.19 -12.15 -12.22
C GLU A 86 -14.48 -12.95 -12.50
N LYS A 87 -14.61 -14.15 -11.90
CA LYS A 87 -15.79 -15.02 -12.07
C LYS A 87 -17.09 -14.38 -11.61
N TYR A 88 -17.05 -13.47 -10.64
CA TYR A 88 -18.23 -12.84 -10.04
C TYR A 88 -18.44 -11.39 -10.47
N THR A 89 -17.51 -10.82 -11.24
CA THR A 89 -17.62 -9.49 -11.82
C THR A 89 -18.74 -9.49 -12.86
N LYS A 90 -19.81 -8.73 -12.62
CA LYS A 90 -20.97 -8.62 -13.53
C LYS A 90 -20.80 -7.50 -14.53
N VAL A 91 -20.22 -6.40 -14.06
CA VAL A 91 -19.78 -5.23 -14.83
C VAL A 91 -18.53 -4.67 -14.14
N HIS A 92 -17.74 -3.86 -14.85
CA HIS A 92 -16.53 -3.27 -14.28
C HIS A 92 -16.81 -2.59 -12.93
N GLY A 93 -16.06 -2.99 -11.90
CA GLY A 93 -16.17 -2.50 -10.53
C GLY A 93 -17.32 -3.09 -9.71
N LEU A 94 -18.18 -3.97 -10.24
CA LEU A 94 -19.27 -4.60 -9.50
C LEU A 94 -19.12 -6.13 -9.46
N GLU A 95 -18.88 -6.64 -8.25
CA GLU A 95 -18.89 -8.07 -7.97
C GLU A 95 -20.21 -8.49 -7.31
N HIS A 96 -20.82 -9.57 -7.82
CA HIS A 96 -22.04 -10.16 -7.25
C HIS A 96 -21.86 -11.67 -7.05
N LYS A 97 -21.14 -12.01 -5.98
CA LYS A 97 -20.84 -13.41 -5.59
C LYS A 97 -21.93 -14.06 -4.76
N TYR A 98 -22.61 -13.27 -3.91
CA TYR A 98 -23.63 -13.76 -2.98
C TYR A 98 -25.01 -13.22 -3.36
N THR A 99 -26.06 -13.99 -3.09
CA THR A 99 -27.42 -13.68 -3.55
C THR A 99 -27.93 -12.32 -3.08
N SER A 100 -27.59 -11.91 -1.84
CA SER A 100 -28.17 -10.74 -1.18
C SER A 100 -27.20 -9.55 -1.04
N THR A 101 -25.93 -9.68 -1.43
CA THR A 101 -24.93 -8.63 -1.26
C THR A 101 -24.06 -8.50 -2.50
N ALA A 102 -23.68 -7.27 -2.84
CA ALA A 102 -22.73 -6.95 -3.90
C ALA A 102 -21.60 -6.09 -3.35
N LEU A 103 -20.43 -6.18 -3.97
CA LEU A 103 -19.28 -5.32 -3.70
C LEU A 103 -19.12 -4.35 -4.87
N LEU A 104 -18.96 -3.07 -4.54
CA LEU A 104 -18.68 -2.01 -5.50
C LEU A 104 -17.27 -1.46 -5.25
N LEU A 105 -16.38 -1.60 -6.22
CA LEU A 105 -15.05 -1.02 -6.23
C LEU A 105 -15.15 0.45 -6.70
N VAL A 106 -15.17 1.37 -5.73
CA VAL A 106 -15.35 2.80 -6.00
C VAL A 106 -14.03 3.50 -6.31
N ASN A 107 -12.91 2.94 -5.85
CA ASN A 107 -11.57 3.46 -6.07
C ASN A 107 -10.54 2.34 -5.96
N GLU A 108 -9.55 2.35 -6.85
CA GLU A 108 -8.44 1.39 -6.91
C GLU A 108 -7.17 1.93 -6.26
N VAL A 109 -7.16 3.20 -5.85
CA VAL A 109 -5.99 3.86 -5.27
C VAL A 109 -6.08 3.91 -3.75
N CYS A 110 -5.14 3.25 -3.09
CA CYS A 110 -4.98 3.28 -1.64
C CYS A 110 -4.00 4.39 -1.20
N ALA A 111 -4.01 4.72 0.10
CA ALA A 111 -3.06 5.68 0.66
C ALA A 111 -1.62 5.13 0.71
N ALA A 112 -1.49 3.82 0.83
CA ALA A 112 -0.27 3.03 0.63
C ALA A 112 -0.69 1.67 0.08
N TYR A 113 0.18 1.01 -0.69
CA TYR A 113 -0.06 -0.36 -1.16
C TYR A 113 0.63 -1.35 -0.23
N CYS A 114 -0.16 -2.24 0.38
CA CYS A 114 0.35 -3.29 1.23
C CYS A 114 0.97 -4.39 0.36
N ARG A 115 2.13 -4.93 0.75
CA ARG A 115 2.82 -6.02 0.05
C ARG A 115 1.96 -7.29 -0.10
N PHE A 116 1.04 -7.51 0.84
CA PHE A 116 0.12 -8.64 0.89
C PHE A 116 -1.29 -8.30 0.38
N CYS A 117 -1.47 -7.18 -0.35
CA CYS A 117 -2.75 -6.88 -0.97
C CYS A 117 -3.19 -8.03 -1.88
N PHE A 118 -4.43 -8.50 -1.76
CA PHE A 118 -4.95 -9.54 -2.65
C PHE A 118 -5.49 -8.99 -3.98
N ARG A 119 -5.60 -7.66 -4.11
CA ARG A 119 -5.96 -6.93 -5.35
C ARG A 119 -4.74 -6.22 -5.92
N LYS A 120 -3.64 -6.96 -6.01
CA LYS A 120 -2.32 -6.44 -6.38
C LYS A 120 -2.12 -6.37 -7.87
#